data_AF-A0A432YDD2-F1
#
_entry.id   AF-A0A432YDD2-F1
#
_cell.length_a   1.000
_cell.length_b   1.000
_cell.length_c   1.000
_cell.angle_alpha   90.00
_cell.angle_beta   90.00
_cell.angle_gamma   90.00
#
_symmetry.space_group_name_H-M   'P 1'
#
loop_
_entity.id
_entity.type
_entity.pdbx_description
1 polymer ?
#
loop_
_entity_poly.entity_id
_entity_poly.type
_entity_poly.pdbx_seq_one_letter_code
_entity_poly.pdbx_strand_id
1 'polypeptide(L)'
;MFKFLWSAGAAVFWSVVIGGLLIWLPIVLFFSGSCGTEEFERVTSPDETKAVVVEIVNCGATTNWQTDIVVIDLNRSDESELLASLDGHPRELSYRIAWQGNERVAVTDFDFEDLLRFKSRHLTGDMVEPLIRPR
;
A
#
# COMPACT_ATOMS: atom_id res chain seq x y z
N MET A 1 54.96 -25.74 0.77
CA MET A 1 54.76 -24.56 -0.09
C MET A 1 53.35 -24.50 -0.70
N PHE A 2 52.85 -25.59 -1.32
CA PHE A 2 51.52 -25.63 -1.97
C PHE A 2 50.32 -25.25 -1.07
N LYS A 3 50.32 -25.69 0.19
CA LYS A 3 49.25 -25.38 1.16
C LYS A 3 49.13 -23.87 1.46
N PHE A 4 50.25 -23.14 1.44
CA PHE A 4 50.29 -21.72 1.80
C PHE A 4 49.78 -20.83 0.65
N LEU A 5 50.15 -21.16 -0.59
CA LEU A 5 49.62 -20.53 -1.80
C LEU A 5 48.11 -20.77 -1.95
N TRP A 6 47.66 -22.01 -1.66
CA TRP A 6 46.23 -22.35 -1.67
C TRP A 6 45.44 -21.59 -0.60
N SER A 7 45.93 -21.52 0.64
CA SER A 7 45.26 -20.79 1.71
C SER A 7 45.25 -19.27 1.48
N ALA A 8 46.30 -18.71 0.88
CA ALA A 8 46.33 -17.28 0.54
C ALA A 8 45.35 -16.93 -0.59
N GLY A 9 45.28 -17.77 -1.63
CA GLY A 9 44.31 -17.60 -2.72
C GLY A 9 42.87 -17.71 -2.23
N ALA A 10 42.60 -18.70 -1.35
CA ALA A 10 41.30 -18.84 -0.72
C ALA A 10 40.93 -17.62 0.14
N ALA A 11 41.87 -17.08 0.93
CA ALA A 11 41.62 -15.90 1.75
C ALA A 11 41.21 -14.68 0.89
N VAL A 12 41.94 -14.40 -0.20
CA VAL A 12 41.61 -13.30 -1.11
C VAL A 12 40.24 -13.51 -1.78
N PHE A 13 39.97 -14.72 -2.25
CA PHE A 13 38.68 -15.04 -2.87
C PHE A 13 37.51 -14.80 -1.90
N TRP A 14 37.60 -15.32 -0.68
CA TRP A 14 36.56 -15.14 0.33
C TRP A 14 36.43 -13.69 0.80
N SER A 15 37.53 -12.93 0.89
CA SER A 15 37.47 -11.50 1.20
C SER A 15 36.72 -10.70 0.11
N VAL A 16 36.92 -11.03 -1.16
CA VAL A 16 36.19 -10.38 -2.27
C VAL A 16 34.72 -10.79 -2.28
N VAL A 17 34.40 -12.07 -2.02
CA VAL A 17 33.01 -12.55 -1.95
C VAL A 17 32.27 -11.91 -0.78
N ILE A 18 32.87 -11.88 0.42
CA ILE A 18 32.25 -11.28 1.61
C ILE A 18 32.14 -9.77 1.45
N GLY A 19 33.19 -9.10 0.97
CA GLY A 19 33.15 -7.66 0.70
C GLY A 19 32.13 -7.28 -0.37
N GLY A 20 32.04 -8.09 -1.43
CA GLY A 20 31.02 -7.94 -2.46
C GLY A 20 29.62 -8.13 -1.90
N LEU A 21 29.38 -9.18 -1.12
CA LEU A 21 28.09 -9.41 -0.45
C LEU A 21 27.70 -8.24 0.46
N LEU A 22 28.63 -7.70 1.24
CA LEU A 22 28.37 -6.55 2.12
C LEU A 22 27.94 -5.29 1.37
N ILE A 23 28.37 -5.12 0.10
CA ILE A 23 28.02 -3.96 -0.72
C ILE A 23 26.75 -4.22 -1.53
N TRP A 24 26.65 -5.38 -2.19
CA TRP A 24 25.56 -5.69 -3.10
C TRP A 24 24.26 -6.03 -2.39
N LEU A 25 24.32 -6.73 -1.26
CA LEU A 25 23.13 -7.17 -0.51
C LEU A 25 22.28 -5.99 0.02
N PRO A 26 22.84 -4.94 0.65
CA PRO A 26 22.03 -3.79 1.06
C PRO A 26 21.46 -2.99 -0.11
N ILE A 27 22.16 -2.92 -1.26
CA ILE A 27 21.65 -2.25 -2.46
C ILE A 27 20.44 -3.01 -3.00
N VAL A 28 20.53 -4.34 -3.14
CA VAL A 28 19.40 -5.15 -3.63
C VAL A 28 18.22 -5.03 -2.67
N LEU A 29 18.45 -5.07 -1.35
CA LEU A 29 17.38 -4.90 -0.36
C LEU A 29 16.75 -3.50 -0.37
N PHE A 30 17.53 -2.45 -0.64
CA PHE A 30 17.03 -1.08 -0.72
C PHE A 30 16.13 -0.87 -1.95
N PHE A 31 16.46 -1.50 -3.08
CA PHE A 31 15.69 -1.39 -4.32
C PHE A 31 14.56 -2.42 -4.45
N SER A 32 14.48 -3.44 -3.59
CA SER A 32 13.57 -4.58 -3.79
C SER A 32 12.12 -4.40 -3.34
N GLY A 33 11.67 -3.25 -2.82
CA GLY A 33 10.29 -3.23 -2.31
C GLY A 33 9.72 -1.95 -1.74
N SER A 34 10.11 -0.78 -2.25
CA SER A 34 9.44 0.46 -1.88
C SER A 34 8.13 0.61 -2.67
N CYS A 35 7.01 0.13 -2.13
CA CYS A 35 5.70 0.55 -2.62
C CYS A 35 5.47 2.01 -2.25
N GLY A 36 5.31 2.86 -3.26
CA GLY A 36 4.89 4.24 -3.07
C GLY A 36 3.37 4.29 -2.91
N THR A 37 2.90 5.11 -1.98
CA THR A 37 1.50 5.51 -1.89
C THR A 37 1.37 6.99 -2.21
N GLU A 38 0.45 7.34 -3.12
CA GLU A 38 0.18 8.72 -3.53
C GLU A 38 -1.30 9.05 -3.35
N GLU A 39 -1.62 10.18 -2.73
CA GLU A 39 -3.01 10.64 -2.58
C GLU A 39 -3.55 11.16 -3.93
N PHE A 40 -4.65 10.57 -4.39
CA PHE A 40 -5.35 10.96 -5.62
C PHE A 40 -6.52 11.91 -5.36
N GLU A 41 -7.37 11.56 -4.40
CA GLU A 41 -8.58 12.29 -4.07
C GLU A 41 -8.88 12.20 -2.57
N ARG A 42 -9.50 13.25 -2.02
CA ARG A 42 -9.92 13.32 -0.63
C ARG A 42 -11.34 13.86 -0.53
N VAL A 43 -12.17 13.16 0.24
CA VAL A 43 -13.56 13.53 0.54
C VAL A 43 -13.74 13.64 2.04
N THR A 44 -13.80 14.88 2.53
CA THR A 44 -13.98 15.18 3.97
C THR A 44 -15.40 14.87 4.44
N SER A 45 -15.52 14.40 5.69
CA SER A 45 -16.80 14.17 6.35
C SER A 45 -17.56 15.49 6.61
N PRO A 46 -18.89 15.46 6.76
CA PRO A 46 -19.69 16.67 7.01
C PRO A 46 -19.34 17.42 8.30
N ASP A 47 -18.76 16.73 9.28
CA ASP A 47 -18.32 17.29 10.57
C ASP A 47 -16.82 17.66 10.59
N GLU A 48 -16.12 17.51 9.47
CA GLU A 48 -14.69 17.83 9.32
C GLU A 48 -13.75 17.08 10.29
N THR A 49 -14.20 15.96 10.87
CA THR A 49 -13.38 15.16 11.78
C THR A 49 -12.64 14.02 11.07
N LYS A 50 -13.17 13.56 9.93
CA LYS A 50 -12.63 12.42 9.17
C LYS A 50 -12.55 12.76 7.69
N ALA A 51 -11.76 12.01 6.95
CA ALA A 51 -11.75 12.08 5.50
C ALA A 51 -11.61 10.68 4.91
N VAL A 52 -12.28 10.44 3.78
CA VAL A 52 -11.98 9.31 2.91
C VAL A 52 -10.90 9.78 1.94
N VAL A 53 -9.81 9.05 1.86
CA VAL A 53 -8.69 9.31 0.95
C VAL A 53 -8.61 8.15 -0.02
N VAL A 54 -8.44 8.47 -1.29
CA VAL A 54 -8.14 7.52 -2.36
C VAL A 54 -6.66 7.58 -2.62
N GLU A 55 -5.97 6.48 -2.35
CA GLU A 55 -4.53 6.33 -2.49
C GLU A 55 -4.19 5.43 -3.68
N ILE A 56 -3.19 5.83 -4.45
CA ILE A 56 -2.59 5.04 -5.51
C ILE A 56 -1.41 4.30 -4.91
N VAL A 57 -1.49 2.98 -4.89
CA VAL A 57 -0.41 2.10 -4.47
C VAL A 57 0.35 1.63 -5.70
N ASN A 58 1.64 1.99 -5.79
CA ASN A 58 2.53 1.60 -6.87
C ASN A 58 3.78 0.91 -6.31
N CYS A 59 3.88 -0.41 -6.53
CA CYS A 59 4.97 -1.24 -6.06
C CYS A 59 6.13 -1.42 -7.07
N GLY A 60 6.16 -0.61 -8.13
CA GLY A 60 7.25 -0.56 -9.10
C GLY A 60 6.89 -1.08 -10.50
N ALA A 61 7.92 -1.24 -11.34
CA ALA A 61 7.78 -1.36 -12.79
C ALA A 61 7.07 -2.63 -13.32
N THR A 62 6.85 -3.66 -12.49
CA THR A 62 6.27 -4.94 -12.91
C THR A 62 4.97 -5.28 -12.17
N THR A 63 4.49 -4.41 -11.28
CA THR A 63 3.25 -4.61 -10.53
C THR A 63 2.12 -3.77 -11.11
N ASN A 64 0.90 -4.32 -11.10
CA ASN A 64 -0.29 -3.55 -11.43
C ASN A 64 -0.48 -2.41 -10.42
N TRP A 65 -1.09 -1.32 -10.88
CA TRP A 65 -1.55 -0.26 -10.00
C TRP A 65 -2.68 -0.78 -9.11
N GLN A 66 -2.69 -0.34 -7.86
CA GLN A 66 -3.78 -0.63 -6.93
C GLN A 66 -4.33 0.68 -6.39
N THR A 67 -5.64 0.77 -6.25
CA THR A 67 -6.35 1.92 -5.68
C THR A 67 -6.90 1.54 -4.32
N ASP A 68 -6.41 2.17 -3.26
CA ASP A 68 -6.89 1.95 -1.89
C ASP A 68 -7.79 3.10 -1.46
N ILE A 69 -8.99 2.77 -0.98
CA ILE A 69 -9.95 3.72 -0.42
C ILE A 69 -9.89 3.56 1.09
N VAL A 70 -9.27 4.52 1.76
CA VAL A 70 -9.02 4.52 3.21
C VAL A 70 -9.77 5.65 3.88
N VAL A 71 -10.12 5.48 5.15
CA VAL A 71 -10.61 6.54 6.03
C VAL A 71 -9.50 6.93 6.98
N ILE A 72 -9.32 8.22 7.16
CA ILE A 72 -8.38 8.79 8.12
C ILE A 72 -9.13 9.68 9.11
N ASP A 73 -8.65 9.69 10.34
CA ASP A 73 -9.05 10.68 11.34
C ASP A 73 -8.17 11.93 11.19
N LEU A 74 -8.79 13.10 11.05
CA LEU A 74 -8.05 14.35 10.84
C LEU A 74 -7.41 14.88 12.13
N ASN A 75 -7.88 14.45 13.29
CA ASN A 75 -7.30 14.76 14.59
C ASN A 75 -6.23 13.74 15.00
N ARG A 76 -6.25 12.53 14.44
CA ARG A 76 -5.29 11.45 14.69
C ARG A 76 -4.70 10.94 13.37
N SER A 77 -3.67 11.64 12.89
CA SER A 77 -3.05 11.38 11.60
C SER A 77 -2.33 10.03 11.48
N ASP A 78 -2.20 9.27 12.58
CA ASP A 78 -1.63 7.92 12.62
C ASP A 78 -2.68 6.81 12.49
N GLU A 79 -3.96 7.13 12.66
CA GLU A 79 -5.03 6.14 12.52
C GLU A 79 -5.62 6.20 11.09
N SER A 80 -5.57 5.06 10.38
CA SER A 80 -6.25 4.88 9.10
C SER A 80 -6.95 3.53 9.02
N GLU A 81 -8.02 3.47 8.24
CA GLU A 81 -8.85 2.28 8.08
C GLU A 81 -9.16 2.04 6.60
N LEU A 82 -8.76 0.87 6.08
CA LEU A 82 -9.08 0.48 4.70
C LEU A 82 -10.57 0.11 4.55
N LEU A 83 -11.27 0.78 3.65
CA LEU A 83 -12.65 0.44 3.27
C LEU A 83 -12.68 -0.55 2.13
N ALA A 84 -11.99 -0.24 1.03
CA ALA A 84 -11.96 -1.04 -0.18
C ALA A 84 -10.64 -0.86 -0.91
N SER A 85 -10.22 -1.87 -1.66
CA SER A 85 -9.03 -1.90 -2.49
C SER A 85 -9.41 -2.45 -3.86
N LEU A 86 -9.07 -1.71 -4.90
CA LEU A 86 -9.42 -1.99 -6.30
C LEU A 86 -8.15 -2.21 -7.14
N ASP A 87 -8.22 -3.11 -8.13
CA ASP A 87 -7.16 -3.38 -9.09
C ASP A 87 -7.23 -2.37 -10.23
N GLY A 88 -6.20 -1.54 -10.38
CA GLY A 88 -6.14 -0.50 -11.41
C GLY A 88 -5.86 0.91 -10.86
N HIS A 89 -5.70 1.85 -11.79
CA HIS A 89 -5.49 3.27 -11.47
C HIS A 89 -6.85 3.95 -11.24
N PRO A 90 -7.00 4.87 -10.26
CA PRO A 90 -8.30 5.52 -9.98
C PRO A 90 -8.87 6.37 -11.12
N ARG A 91 -8.10 6.60 -12.19
CA ARG A 91 -8.56 7.34 -13.39
C ARG A 91 -9.26 6.44 -14.40
N GLU A 92 -8.99 5.14 -14.32
CA GLU A 92 -9.52 4.11 -15.24
C GLU A 92 -10.65 3.34 -14.57
N LEU A 93 -10.75 3.41 -13.23
CA LEU A 93 -11.78 2.79 -12.44
C LEU A 93 -13.05 3.65 -12.36
N SER A 94 -14.20 2.99 -12.35
CA SER A 94 -15.45 3.60 -11.94
C SER A 94 -15.63 3.37 -10.45
N TYR A 95 -15.86 4.45 -9.68
CA TYR A 95 -16.26 4.37 -8.27
C TYR A 95 -16.90 5.69 -7.86
N ARG A 96 -17.70 5.65 -6.79
CA ARG A 96 -18.34 6.81 -6.18
C ARG A 96 -18.26 6.71 -4.67
N ILE A 97 -17.74 7.77 -4.05
CA ILE A 97 -17.64 7.92 -2.60
C ILE A 97 -18.67 8.95 -2.15
N ALA A 98 -19.48 8.60 -1.15
CA ALA A 98 -20.46 9.51 -0.58
C ALA A 98 -20.61 9.31 0.94
N TRP A 99 -20.52 10.40 1.69
CA TRP A 99 -20.82 10.39 3.12
C TRP A 99 -22.34 10.32 3.35
N GLN A 100 -22.77 9.40 4.23
CA GLN A 100 -24.16 9.24 4.67
C GLN A 100 -24.30 9.66 6.14
N GLY A 101 -23.92 10.91 6.42
CA GLY A 101 -23.76 11.44 7.78
C GLY A 101 -22.29 11.44 8.21
N ASN A 102 -22.04 11.53 9.51
CA ASN A 102 -20.69 11.70 10.07
C ASN A 102 -19.94 10.37 10.28
N GLU A 103 -20.69 9.27 10.35
CA GLU A 103 -20.15 7.95 10.73
C GLU A 103 -20.36 6.90 9.64
N ARG A 104 -21.00 7.22 8.52
CA ARG A 104 -21.23 6.26 7.43
C ARG A 104 -20.65 6.75 6.12
N VAL A 105 -19.97 5.84 5.42
CA VAL A 105 -19.41 6.10 4.10
C VAL A 105 -19.93 5.05 3.13
N ALA A 106 -20.45 5.50 1.99
CA ALA A 106 -20.82 4.64 0.89
C ALA A 106 -19.73 4.66 -0.20
N VAL A 107 -19.25 3.47 -0.55
CA VAL A 107 -18.40 3.23 -1.73
C VAL A 107 -19.22 2.42 -2.72
N THR A 108 -19.53 3.01 -3.86
CA THR A 108 -20.53 2.52 -4.81
C THR A 108 -20.05 2.64 -6.25
N ASP A 109 -20.82 2.11 -7.20
CA ASP A 109 -20.60 2.25 -8.65
C ASP A 109 -19.25 1.69 -9.15
N PHE A 110 -18.63 0.76 -8.42
CA PHE A 110 -17.39 0.09 -8.84
C PHE A 110 -17.66 -1.30 -9.39
N ASP A 111 -16.82 -1.75 -10.32
CA ASP A 111 -16.93 -3.07 -10.92
C ASP A 111 -16.42 -4.14 -9.95
N PHE A 112 -17.21 -5.20 -9.73
CA PHE A 112 -16.84 -6.27 -8.79
C PHE A 112 -15.57 -7.03 -9.25
N GLU A 113 -15.30 -7.05 -10.56
CA GLU A 113 -14.11 -7.69 -11.13
C GLU A 113 -12.82 -7.01 -10.70
N ASP A 114 -12.88 -5.70 -10.43
CA ASP A 114 -11.73 -4.91 -9.98
C ASP A 114 -11.58 -4.97 -8.44
N LEU A 115 -12.49 -5.62 -7.71
CA LEU A 115 -12.44 -5.66 -6.25
C LEU A 115 -11.38 -6.64 -5.74
N LEU A 116 -10.30 -6.10 -5.18
CA LEU A 116 -9.25 -6.91 -4.55
C LEU A 116 -9.61 -7.27 -3.11
N ARG A 117 -10.01 -6.25 -2.32
CA ARG A 117 -10.22 -6.38 -0.86
C ARG A 117 -11.28 -5.38 -0.42
N PHE A 118 -12.06 -5.75 0.59
CA PHE A 118 -12.99 -4.81 1.20
C PHE A 118 -13.27 -5.16 2.65
N LYS A 119 -13.68 -4.14 3.40
CA LYS A 119 -14.14 -4.31 4.77
C LYS A 119 -15.58 -4.79 4.79
N SER A 120 -15.76 -6.08 5.11
CA SER A 120 -17.07 -6.73 5.04
C SER A 120 -17.96 -6.51 6.27
N ARG A 121 -17.38 -6.10 7.40
CA ARG A 121 -18.08 -6.00 8.69
C ARG A 121 -17.64 -4.74 9.45
N HIS A 122 -18.62 -4.08 10.04
CA HIS A 122 -18.40 -3.04 11.03
C HIS A 122 -18.26 -3.68 12.43
N LEU A 123 -17.16 -3.39 13.11
CA LEU A 123 -16.81 -3.84 14.44
C LEU A 123 -16.77 -2.65 15.40
N THR A 124 -17.00 -2.92 16.69
CA THR A 124 -16.86 -1.90 17.73
C THR A 124 -15.44 -1.33 17.75
N GLY A 125 -15.29 -0.04 17.49
CA GLY A 125 -13.99 0.65 17.38
C GLY A 125 -13.61 1.06 15.96
N ASP A 126 -14.39 0.67 14.95
CA ASP A 126 -14.23 1.15 13.58
C ASP A 126 -14.56 2.65 13.48
N MET A 127 -13.85 3.36 12.61
CA MET A 127 -14.00 4.80 12.41
C MET A 127 -15.32 5.16 11.75
N VAL A 128 -15.77 4.31 10.84
CA VAL A 128 -17.00 4.48 10.07
C VAL A 128 -17.70 3.15 9.83
N GLU A 129 -18.99 3.21 9.52
CA GLU A 129 -19.78 2.11 8.98
C GLU A 129 -19.67 2.13 7.44
N PRO A 130 -18.97 1.15 6.83
CA PRO A 130 -18.84 1.08 5.38
C PRO A 130 -20.08 0.49 4.73
N LEU A 131 -20.63 1.20 3.74
CA LEU A 131 -21.62 0.68 2.80
C LEU A 131 -20.95 0.44 1.45
N ILE A 132 -20.56 -0.80 1.17
CA ILE A 132 -19.84 -1.17 -0.05
C ILE A 132 -20.80 -1.87 -1.00
N ARG A 133 -21.03 -1.28 -2.18
CA ARG A 133 -21.89 -1.87 -3.22
C ARG A 133 -21.24 -1.81 -4.59
N PRO A 134 -20.84 -2.96 -5.17
CA PRO A 134 -20.45 -3.01 -6.57
C PRO A 134 -21.66 -2.77 -7.49
N ARG A 135 -21.39 -2.50 -8.76
CA ARG A 135 -22.37 -2.40 -9.84
C ARG A 135 -22.91 -3.77 -10.29
#